data_AF-A0A970GN38-F1
#
_entry.id   AF-A0A970GN38-F1
#
_cell.length_a   1.000
_cell.length_b   1.000
_cell.length_c   1.000
_cell.angle_alpha   90.00
_cell.angle_beta   90.00
_cell.angle_gamma   90.00
#
_symmetry.space_group_name_H-M   'P 1'
#
loop_
_entity.id
_entity.type
_entity.pdbx_description
1 polymer ?
#
loop_
_entity_poly.entity_id
_entity_poly.type
_entity_poly.pdbx_seq_one_letter_code
_entity_poly.pdbx_strand_id
1 'polypeptide(L)'
;VTFKWEERDGFGPNREFVLSSALEIANRKNIVVAGADTDGEDGQGKSGAIADCRTVHRTDLDARWHLDKHEAEAYFDALGDSLEFTSQTNVNDIDVILIGEKED
;
A
#
# COMPACT_ATOMS: atom_id res chain seq x y z
N VAL A 1 7.28 -8.17 3.02
CA VAL A 1 6.92 -8.50 4.43
C VAL A 1 7.77 -9.68 4.88
N THR A 2 8.32 -9.66 6.10
CA THR A 2 8.99 -10.82 6.70
C THR A 2 8.28 -11.15 8.00
N PHE A 3 7.69 -12.34 8.07
CA PHE A 3 6.87 -12.78 9.19
C PHE A 3 7.25 -14.19 9.63
N LYS A 4 6.75 -14.59 10.79
CA LYS A 4 6.77 -16.01 11.20
C LYS A 4 5.70 -16.76 10.42
N TRP A 5 6.01 -17.98 9.99
CA TRP A 5 5.12 -18.78 9.14
C TRP A 5 3.72 -18.98 9.75
N GLU A 6 3.62 -19.03 11.08
CA GLU A 6 2.37 -19.17 11.82
C GLU A 6 1.48 -17.92 11.74
N GLU A 7 2.05 -16.78 11.41
CA GLU A 7 1.38 -15.47 11.36
C GLU A 7 1.01 -15.07 9.93
N ARG A 8 1.39 -15.86 8.90
CA ARG A 8 1.41 -15.50 7.47
C ARG A 8 0.09 -15.00 6.84
N ASP A 9 -1.03 -15.13 7.54
CA ASP A 9 -2.35 -14.81 7.01
C ASP A 9 -2.67 -13.31 7.24
N GLY A 10 -3.20 -12.61 6.24
CA GLY A 10 -3.61 -11.20 6.34
C GLY A 10 -2.53 -10.16 5.97
N PHE A 11 -1.34 -10.58 5.55
CA PHE A 11 -0.28 -9.66 5.13
C PHE A 11 -0.28 -9.46 3.61
N GLY A 12 -0.31 -8.20 3.17
CA GLY A 12 -0.23 -7.82 1.76
C GLY A 12 1.11 -7.18 1.40
N PRO A 13 2.00 -7.85 0.65
CA PRO A 13 3.27 -7.28 0.19
C PRO A 13 3.14 -5.94 -0.52
N ASN A 14 2.15 -5.77 -1.40
CA ASN A 14 1.94 -4.53 -2.14
C ASN A 14 1.46 -3.41 -1.21
N ARG A 15 0.49 -3.69 -0.33
CA ARG A 15 0.03 -2.70 0.66
C ARG A 15 1.15 -2.25 1.59
N GLU A 16 1.98 -3.16 2.06
CA GLU A 16 3.15 -2.84 2.87
C GLU A 16 4.18 -1.98 2.15
N PHE A 17 4.48 -2.32 0.89
CA PHE A 17 5.30 -1.51 0.02
C PHE A 17 4.74 -0.09 -0.09
N VAL A 18 3.45 0.05 -0.41
CA VAL A 18 2.79 1.35 -0.58
C VAL A 18 2.76 2.15 0.73
N LEU A 19 2.53 1.53 1.90
CA LEU A 19 2.54 2.23 3.19
C LEU A 19 3.95 2.71 3.56
N SER A 20 4.96 1.87 3.34
CA SER A 20 6.36 2.28 3.51
C SER A 20 6.72 3.43 2.56
N SER A 21 6.25 3.41 1.32
CA SER A 21 6.43 4.51 0.38
C SER A 21 5.71 5.78 0.82
N ALA A 22 4.47 5.68 1.32
CA ALA A 22 3.68 6.81 1.81
C ALA A 22 4.42 7.59 2.92
N LEU A 23 5.09 6.86 3.84
CA LEU A 23 5.93 7.46 4.87
C LEU A 23 7.12 8.23 4.27
N GLU A 24 7.79 7.68 3.25
CA GLU A 24 8.96 8.29 2.60
C GLU A 24 8.59 9.51 1.75
N ILE A 25 7.45 9.47 1.07
CA ILE A 25 6.98 10.56 0.19
C ILE A 25 6.12 11.60 0.92
N ALA A 26 5.95 11.46 2.23
CA ALA A 26 5.19 12.41 3.04
C ALA A 26 5.66 13.85 2.79
N ASN A 27 4.73 14.73 2.42
CA ASN A 27 4.98 16.13 2.05
C ASN A 27 5.85 16.35 0.79
N ARG A 28 6.23 15.31 0.05
CA ARG A 28 6.91 15.40 -1.26
C ARG A 28 5.87 15.38 -2.37
N LYS A 29 5.39 16.56 -2.73
CA LYS A 29 4.35 16.73 -3.75
C LYS A 29 4.75 16.12 -5.10
N ASN A 30 3.73 15.84 -5.92
CA ASN A 30 3.86 15.28 -7.26
C ASN A 30 4.47 13.87 -7.33
N ILE A 31 4.36 13.10 -6.25
CA ILE A 31 4.71 11.67 -6.24
C ILE A 31 3.45 10.88 -5.86
N VAL A 32 3.16 9.85 -6.65
CA VAL A 32 2.11 8.85 -6.37
C VAL A 32 2.72 7.46 -6.51
N VAL A 33 2.40 6.58 -5.59
CA VAL A 33 2.85 5.19 -5.58
C VAL A 33 1.64 4.27 -5.50
N ALA A 34 1.59 3.26 -6.36
CA ALA A 34 0.61 2.19 -6.30
C ALA A 34 1.33 0.84 -6.46
N GLY A 35 0.80 -0.18 -5.81
CA GLY A 35 1.24 -1.57 -5.94
C GLY A 35 0.02 -2.46 -5.90
N ALA A 36 -0.01 -3.50 -6.74
CA ALA A 36 -1.08 -4.49 -6.73
C ALA A 36 -0.62 -5.86 -7.25
N ASP A 37 -1.17 -6.94 -6.66
CA ASP A 37 -1.05 -8.29 -7.18
C ASP A 37 -2.03 -8.47 -8.35
N THR A 38 -1.51 -8.94 -9.48
CA THR A 38 -2.29 -9.13 -10.70
C THR A 38 -3.32 -10.24 -10.62
N ASP A 39 -3.25 -11.14 -9.64
CA ASP A 39 -4.32 -12.11 -9.38
C ASP A 39 -5.53 -11.53 -8.64
N GLY A 40 -5.41 -10.31 -8.13
CA GLY A 40 -6.46 -9.59 -7.43
C GLY A 40 -6.41 -9.75 -5.91
N GLU A 41 -5.46 -10.50 -5.35
CA GLU A 41 -5.34 -10.77 -3.92
C GLU A 41 -3.91 -10.53 -3.40
N ASP A 42 -3.69 -9.36 -2.81
CA ASP A 42 -2.47 -9.01 -2.10
C ASP A 42 -2.48 -9.62 -0.69
N GLY A 43 -2.25 -10.93 -0.60
CA GLY A 43 -2.25 -11.70 0.64
C GLY A 43 -3.65 -12.17 1.07
N GLN A 44 -4.56 -11.23 1.33
CA GLN A 44 -5.99 -11.54 1.52
C GLN A 44 -6.88 -10.34 1.21
N GLY A 45 -8.02 -10.58 0.55
CA GLY A 45 -9.18 -9.68 0.50
C GLY A 45 -9.11 -8.47 -0.44
N LYS A 46 -7.98 -7.78 -0.56
CA LYS A 46 -7.78 -6.62 -1.46
C LYS A 46 -6.59 -6.86 -2.37
N SER A 47 -6.55 -6.16 -3.50
CA SER A 47 -5.57 -6.39 -4.56
C SER A 47 -4.29 -5.56 -4.39
N GLY A 48 -4.28 -4.57 -3.51
CA GLY A 48 -3.15 -3.65 -3.33
C GLY A 48 -3.56 -2.32 -2.69
N ALA A 49 -2.78 -1.26 -2.91
CA ALA A 49 -3.08 0.10 -2.44
C ALA A 49 -2.49 1.19 -3.34
N ILE A 50 -2.93 2.42 -3.12
CA ILE A 50 -2.37 3.64 -3.71
C ILE A 50 -2.13 4.70 -2.63
N ALA A 51 -1.04 5.45 -2.74
CA ALA A 51 -0.70 6.53 -1.83
C ALA A 51 -0.11 7.75 -2.55
N ASP A 52 -0.36 8.93 -1.99
CA ASP A 52 0.29 10.18 -2.38
C ASP A 52 0.91 10.88 -1.15
N CYS A 53 1.53 12.04 -1.39
CA CYS A 53 2.21 12.83 -0.35
C CYS A 53 1.32 13.30 0.83
N ARG A 54 0.00 13.18 0.71
CA ARG A 54 -1.00 13.57 1.71
C ARG A 54 -1.54 12.35 2.48
N THR A 55 -1.35 11.14 1.98
CA THR A 55 -1.91 9.90 2.56
C THR A 55 -1.66 9.77 4.05
N VAL A 56 -0.45 10.06 4.53
CA VAL A 56 -0.11 9.95 5.97
C VAL A 56 -0.80 10.99 6.86
N HIS A 57 -1.39 12.04 6.27
CA HIS A 57 -2.08 13.12 6.99
C HIS A 57 -3.61 13.03 6.88
N ARG A 58 -4.12 12.04 6.13
CA ARG A 58 -5.57 11.89 5.89
C ARG A 58 -6.29 11.13 7.01
N THR A 59 -5.56 10.62 8.01
CA THR A 59 -6.10 9.84 9.13
C THR A 59 -5.29 10.10 10.39
N ASP A 60 -5.90 9.86 11.55
CA ASP A 60 -5.23 9.89 12.86
C ASP A 60 -4.51 8.57 13.19
N LEU A 61 -4.63 7.55 12.32
CA LEU A 61 -3.92 6.29 12.48
C LEU A 61 -2.40 6.49 12.32
N ASP A 62 -1.62 5.85 13.17
CA ASP A 62 -0.16 5.88 13.08
C ASP A 62 0.31 4.93 11.97
N ALA A 63 0.72 5.50 10.84
CA ALA A 63 1.22 4.76 9.68
C ALA A 63 2.45 3.89 10.01
N ARG A 64 3.34 4.36 10.88
CA ARG A 64 4.55 3.60 11.25
C ARG A 64 4.19 2.40 12.11
N TRP A 65 3.28 2.60 13.06
CA TRP A 65 2.76 1.51 13.88
C TRP A 65 2.06 0.45 13.03
N HIS A 66 1.20 0.84 12.09
CA HIS A 66 0.51 -0.12 11.21
C HIS A 66 1.50 -0.88 10.31
N LEU A 67 2.54 -0.21 9.81
CA LEU A 67 3.61 -0.88 9.06
C LEU A 67 4.37 -1.89 9.92
N ASP A 68 4.82 -1.48 11.11
CA ASP A 68 5.59 -2.35 12.02
C ASP A 68 4.75 -3.52 12.59
N LYS A 69 3.40 -3.45 12.48
CA LYS A 69 2.45 -4.49 12.88
C LYS A 69 1.89 -5.32 11.74
N HIS A 70 2.30 -5.05 10.50
CA HIS A 70 1.74 -5.69 9.31
C HIS A 70 0.22 -5.48 9.16
N GLU A 71 -0.26 -4.31 9.57
CA GLU A 71 -1.68 -3.90 9.51
C GLU A 71 -1.92 -2.83 8.43
N ALA A 72 -1.18 -2.89 7.31
CA ALA A 72 -1.34 -1.95 6.20
C ALA A 72 -2.77 -1.99 5.59
N GLU A 73 -3.43 -3.16 5.63
CA GLU A 73 -4.85 -3.31 5.24
C GLU A 73 -5.75 -2.33 5.98
N ALA A 74 -5.74 -2.39 7.31
CA ALA A 74 -6.59 -1.56 8.15
C ALA A 74 -6.34 -0.06 7.91
N TYR A 75 -5.07 0.29 7.67
CA TYR A 75 -4.68 1.66 7.38
C TYR A 75 -5.28 2.18 6.06
N PHE A 76 -5.15 1.43 4.96
CA PHE A 76 -5.68 1.86 3.65
C PHE A 76 -7.20 1.72 3.55
N ASP A 77 -7.79 0.74 4.22
CA ASP A 77 -9.25 0.58 4.27
C ASP A 77 -9.90 1.75 5.02
N ALA A 78 -9.29 2.23 6.11
CA ALA A 78 -9.77 3.42 6.82
C ALA A 78 -9.72 4.70 5.96
N LEU A 79 -8.79 4.75 4.99
CA LEU A 79 -8.63 5.87 4.06
C LEU A 79 -9.47 5.76 2.80
N GLY A 80 -9.95 4.56 2.45
CA GLY A 80 -10.54 4.26 1.14
C GLY A 80 -9.53 4.20 0.01
N ASP A 81 -8.27 3.91 0.32
CA ASP A 81 -7.12 3.92 -0.61
C ASP A 81 -6.66 2.50 -1.02
N SER A 82 -7.37 1.46 -0.56
CA SER A 82 -7.16 0.08 -1.01
C SER A 82 -7.60 -0.10 -2.46
N LEU A 83 -6.83 -0.87 -3.23
CA LEU A 83 -7.20 -1.29 -4.57
C LEU A 83 -7.97 -2.61 -4.50
N GLU A 84 -9.04 -2.72 -5.28
CA GLU A 84 -9.87 -3.92 -5.34
C GLU A 84 -10.30 -4.17 -6.78
N PHE A 85 -9.88 -5.31 -7.31
CA PHE A 85 -10.34 -5.81 -8.59
C PHE A 85 -10.29 -7.34 -8.61
N THR A 86 -11.02 -7.94 -9.54
CA THR A 86 -10.94 -9.37 -9.83
C THR A 86 -10.18 -9.59 -11.11
N SER A 87 -9.23 -10.52 -11.08
CA SER A 87 -8.49 -11.00 -12.24
C SER A 87 -8.68 -12.50 -12.42
N GLN A 88 -8.29 -13.02 -13.58
CA GLN A 88 -8.23 -14.47 -13.87
C GLN A 88 -6.83 -14.86 -14.39
N THR A 89 -5.83 -14.03 -14.12
CA THR A 89 -4.43 -14.25 -14.49
C THR A 89 -3.55 -13.95 -13.29
N ASN A 90 -2.36 -14.53 -13.24
CA ASN A 90 -1.33 -14.17 -12.27
C ASN A 90 0.01 -14.02 -13.01
N VAL A 91 0.56 -12.80 -12.98
CA VAL A 91 1.91 -12.47 -13.44
C VAL A 91 2.72 -11.79 -12.32
N ASN A 92 2.37 -12.07 -11.06
CA ASN A 92 2.85 -11.46 -9.82
C ASN A 92 2.45 -9.97 -9.69
N ASP A 93 3.31 -9.17 -9.06
CA ASP A 93 3.06 -7.80 -8.67
C ASP A 93 3.32 -6.77 -9.79
N ILE A 94 2.56 -5.68 -9.76
CA ILE A 94 2.83 -4.46 -10.54
C ILE A 94 2.97 -3.28 -9.59
N ASP A 95 4.16 -2.70 -9.54
CA ASP A 95 4.44 -1.43 -8.86
C ASP A 95 4.51 -0.28 -9.87
N VAL A 96 3.80 0.81 -9.57
CA VAL A 96 3.78 2.04 -10.37
C VAL A 96 4.17 3.22 -9.51
N ILE A 97 5.20 3.94 -9.93
CA ILE A 97 5.64 5.19 -9.30
C ILE A 97 5.53 6.29 -10.34
N LEU A 98 4.63 7.25 -10.10
CA LEU A 98 4.47 8.43 -10.95
C LEU A 98 5.12 9.63 -10.28
N ILE A 99 6.04 10.28 -11.00
CA ILE A 99 6.75 11.48 -10.55
C ILE A 99 6.43 12.60 -11.54
N GLY A 100 5.74 13.63 -11.07
CA GLY A 100 5.45 14.85 -11.81
C GLY A 100 6.58 15.86 -11.74
N GLU A 101 6.32 17.06 -12.27
CA GLU A 101 7.28 18.17 -12.21
C GLU A 101 7.59 18.55 -10.76
N LYS A 102 8.81 18.99 -10.52
CA LYS A 102 9.20 19.52 -9.22
C LYS A 102 8.50 20.87 -8.99
N GLU A 103 7.87 21.06 -7.83
CA GLU A 103 7.44 22.40 -7.42
C GLU A 103 8.65 23.26 -7.01
N ASP A 104 8.65 24.52 -7.43
CA ASP A 104 9.67 25.52 -7.09
C ASP A 104 9.70 25.90 -5.60
#